data_AF-A0A2T4LNW7-F1
#
_entry.id   AF-A0A2T4LNW7-F1
#
_cell.length_a   1.000
_cell.length_b   1.000
_cell.length_c   1.000
_cell.angle_alpha   90.00
_cell.angle_beta   90.00
_cell.angle_gamma   90.00
#
_symmetry.space_group_name_H-M   'P 1'
#
loop_
_entity.id
_entity.type
_entity.pdbx_description
1 polymer ?
#
loop_
_entity_poly.entity_id
_entity_poly.type
_entity_poly.pdbx_seq_one_letter_code
_entity_poly.pdbx_strand_id
1 'polypeptide(L)'
;GIFKTKKIAQQVLASAVNNDITVMDTASEGGAWGISILAYYSALQEQISLETFLNDYVFEGATEVTVTPSSQEVVNFNNYVAKVKQALPIEQAIDKYLGGEADVRTIKS
;
A
#
# COMPACT_ATOMS: atom_id res chain seq x y z
N GLY A 1 -6.77 4.12 5.81
CA GLY A 1 -5.33 4.18 5.49
C GLY A 1 -5.08 5.01 4.24
N ILE A 2 -3.92 4.80 3.60
CA ILE A 2 -3.49 5.46 2.34
C ILE A 2 -4.52 5.34 1.20
N PHE A 3 -5.37 4.31 1.24
CA PHE A 3 -6.44 4.05 0.25
C PHE A 3 -7.79 4.75 0.53
N LYS A 4 -7.88 5.61 1.55
CA LYS A 4 -9.13 6.35 1.83
C LYS A 4 -9.53 7.29 0.70
N THR A 5 -8.54 7.90 0.04
CA THR A 5 -8.78 8.73 -1.14
C THR A 5 -8.82 7.84 -2.37
N LYS A 6 -10.02 7.65 -2.92
CA LYS A 6 -10.22 6.79 -4.10
C LYS A 6 -9.30 7.20 -5.25
N LYS A 7 -8.77 6.21 -5.97
CA LYS A 7 -7.94 6.33 -7.18
C LYS A 7 -6.55 6.93 -7.03
N ILE A 8 -6.29 7.86 -6.10
CA ILE A 8 -4.98 8.53 -6.04
C ILE A 8 -3.86 7.56 -5.66
N ALA A 9 -3.94 6.95 -4.47
CA ALA A 9 -2.92 6.01 -4.00
C ALA A 9 -2.86 4.75 -4.87
N GLN A 10 -4.01 4.30 -5.38
CA GLN A 10 -4.13 3.16 -6.29
C GLN A 10 -3.40 3.42 -7.61
N GLN A 11 -3.60 4.58 -8.22
CA GLN A 11 -2.96 4.97 -9.47
C GLN A 11 -1.44 5.07 -9.30
N VAL A 12 -0.98 5.72 -8.23
CA VAL A 12 0.45 5.82 -7.93
C VAL A 12 1.06 4.43 -7.74
N LEU A 13 0.41 3.54 -6.98
CA LEU A 13 0.89 2.17 -6.82
C LEU A 13 0.89 1.39 -8.14
N ALA A 14 -0.20 1.43 -8.90
CA ALA A 14 -0.34 0.71 -10.16
C ALA A 14 0.78 1.09 -11.13
N SER A 15 1.01 2.40 -11.29
CA SER A 15 2.10 2.94 -12.12
C SER A 15 3.49 2.63 -11.56
N ALA A 16 3.66 2.60 -10.23
CA ALA A 16 4.95 2.28 -9.59
C ALA A 16 5.34 0.80 -9.76
N VAL A 17 4.37 -0.12 -9.66
CA VAL A 17 4.61 -1.56 -9.82
C VAL A 17 4.41 -2.06 -11.27
N ASN A 18 3.93 -1.17 -12.16
CA ASN A 18 3.56 -1.48 -13.53
C ASN A 18 2.61 -2.68 -13.63
N ASN A 19 1.56 -2.69 -12.81
CA ASN A 19 0.56 -3.74 -12.76
C ASN A 19 -0.81 -3.16 -12.36
N ASP A 20 -1.88 -3.85 -12.70
CA ASP A 20 -3.22 -3.47 -12.27
C ASP A 20 -3.33 -3.61 -10.75
N ILE A 21 -4.01 -2.65 -10.13
CA ILE A 21 -4.28 -2.65 -8.69
C ILE A 21 -5.78 -2.61 -8.46
N THR A 22 -6.29 -3.65 -7.80
CA THR A 22 -7.68 -3.73 -7.34
C THR A 22 -7.73 -3.49 -5.84
N VAL A 23 -8.68 -2.65 -5.41
CA VAL A 23 -8.90 -2.35 -3.99
C VAL A 23 -10.40 -2.34 -3.73
N MET A 24 -10.78 -2.95 -2.61
CA MET A 24 -12.15 -2.94 -2.09
C MET A 24 -12.37 -1.73 -1.19
N ASP A 25 -13.60 -1.23 -1.07
CA ASP A 25 -13.92 -0.11 -0.15
C ASP A 25 -13.54 -0.40 1.32
N THR A 26 -13.45 -1.67 1.73
CA THR A 26 -13.02 -2.12 3.07
C THR A 26 -11.50 -2.10 3.28
N ALA A 27 -10.69 -1.91 2.24
CA ALA A 27 -9.22 -1.94 2.35
C ALA A 27 -8.64 -0.82 3.24
N SER A 28 -9.45 0.17 3.60
CA SER A 28 -9.05 1.26 4.50
C SER A 28 -9.00 0.88 5.97
N GLU A 29 -9.62 -0.24 6.36
CA GLU A 29 -9.72 -0.74 7.74
C GLU A 29 -8.46 -1.49 8.21
N GLY A 30 -7.72 -2.10 7.28
CA GLY A 30 -6.40 -2.67 7.52
C GLY A 30 -6.37 -3.98 8.34
N GLY A 31 -5.19 -4.34 8.85
CA GLY A 31 -4.94 -5.66 9.44
C GLY A 31 -5.68 -5.93 10.76
N ALA A 32 -5.97 -4.89 11.55
CA ALA A 32 -6.75 -5.03 12.79
C ALA A 32 -8.20 -5.47 12.52
N TRP A 33 -8.79 -4.98 11.44
CA TRP A 33 -10.11 -5.41 11.01
C TRP A 33 -10.07 -6.84 10.46
N GLY A 34 -9.06 -7.17 9.65
CA GLY A 34 -8.84 -8.53 9.16
C GLY A 34 -8.71 -9.56 10.29
N ILE A 35 -7.93 -9.27 11.35
CA ILE A 35 -7.80 -10.20 12.48
C ILE A 35 -9.11 -10.34 13.27
N SER A 36 -9.92 -9.28 13.34
CA SER A 36 -11.25 -9.36 14.00
C SER A 36 -12.21 -10.28 13.25
N ILE A 37 -12.19 -10.26 11.91
CA ILE A 37 -12.97 -11.16 11.06
C ILE A 37 -12.53 -12.60 11.25
N LEU A 38 -11.21 -12.85 11.31
CA LEU A 38 -10.69 -14.20 11.53
C LEU A 38 -11.04 -14.72 12.94
N ALA A 39 -11.01 -13.85 13.96
CA ALA A 39 -11.43 -14.21 15.31
C ALA A 39 -12.94 -14.51 15.38
N TYR A 40 -13.75 -13.79 14.60
CA TYR A 40 -15.17 -14.10 14.48
C TYR A 40 -15.40 -15.42 13.75
N TYR A 41 -14.73 -15.64 12.62
CA TYR A 41 -14.81 -16.87 11.84
C TYR A 41 -14.42 -18.10 12.66
N SER A 42 -13.37 -18.01 13.49
CA SER A 42 -12.94 -19.13 14.34
C SER A 42 -13.92 -19.47 15.47
N ALA A 43 -14.81 -18.55 15.82
CA ALA A 43 -15.87 -18.77 16.80
C ALA A 43 -17.17 -19.34 16.18
N LEU A 44 -17.28 -19.35 14.84
CA LEU A 44 -18.42 -19.95 14.15
C LEU A 44 -18.43 -21.48 14.35
N GLN A 45 -19.61 -22.04 14.59
CA GLN A 45 -19.79 -23.49 14.71
C GLN A 45 -20.18 -24.15 13.38
N GLU A 46 -20.26 -23.37 12.31
CA GLU A 46 -20.68 -23.82 10.99
C GLU A 46 -19.51 -24.41 10.20
N GLN A 47 -19.80 -25.41 9.36
CA GLN A 47 -18.83 -25.97 8.42
C GLN A 47 -18.80 -25.18 7.10
N ILE A 48 -18.66 -23.86 7.19
CA ILE A 48 -18.41 -23.03 6.00
C ILE A 48 -16.91 -22.86 5.80
N SER A 49 -16.47 -22.77 4.56
CA SER A 49 -15.06 -22.47 4.27
C SER A 49 -14.78 -20.99 4.52
N LEU A 50 -13.52 -20.63 4.77
CA LEU A 50 -13.12 -19.23 4.97
C LEU A 50 -13.38 -18.41 3.70
N GLU A 51 -13.15 -19.00 2.52
CA GLU A 51 -13.39 -18.35 1.24
C GLU A 51 -14.88 -18.02 1.06
N THR A 52 -15.76 -18.99 1.30
CA THR A 52 -17.21 -18.80 1.24
C THR A 52 -17.66 -17.76 2.26
N PHE A 53 -17.17 -17.84 3.50
CA PHE A 53 -17.49 -16.87 4.55
C PHE A 53 -17.09 -15.44 4.14
N LEU A 54 -15.88 -15.26 3.61
CA LEU A 54 -15.40 -13.96 3.19
C LEU A 54 -16.23 -13.40 2.02
N ASN A 55 -16.51 -14.21 0.99
CA ASN A 55 -17.25 -13.76 -0.18
C ASN A 55 -18.72 -13.46 0.13
N ASP A 56 -19.38 -14.37 0.86
CA ASP A 56 -20.83 -14.34 1.01
C ASP A 56 -21.30 -13.51 2.22
N TYR A 57 -20.43 -13.26 3.21
CA TYR A 57 -20.81 -12.56 4.45
C TYR A 57 -19.97 -11.32 4.77
N VAL A 58 -18.69 -11.28 4.39
CA VAL A 58 -17.79 -10.16 4.73
C VAL A 58 -17.68 -9.16 3.60
N PHE A 59 -17.61 -9.64 2.37
CA PHE A 59 -17.43 -8.84 1.15
C PHE A 59 -18.70 -8.77 0.30
N GLU A 60 -19.82 -9.27 0.79
CA GLU A 60 -21.11 -9.15 0.09
C GLU A 60 -21.41 -7.67 -0.19
N GLY A 61 -21.60 -7.32 -1.46
CA GLY A 61 -21.86 -5.95 -1.90
C GLY A 61 -20.66 -5.00 -1.78
N ALA A 62 -19.46 -5.49 -1.44
CA ALA A 62 -18.25 -4.68 -1.45
C ALA A 62 -17.94 -4.23 -2.89
N THR A 63 -17.77 -2.92 -3.08
CA THR A 63 -17.39 -2.38 -4.38
C THR A 63 -15.88 -2.49 -4.56
N GLU A 64 -15.47 -3.08 -5.68
CA GLU A 64 -14.09 -3.12 -6.11
C GLU A 64 -13.80 -2.01 -7.11
N VAL A 65 -12.61 -1.41 -7.01
CA VAL A 65 -12.10 -0.46 -8.00
C VAL A 65 -10.75 -0.95 -8.47
N THR A 66 -10.66 -1.27 -9.75
CA THR A 66 -9.41 -1.59 -10.44
C THR A 66 -8.86 -0.35 -11.15
N VAL A 67 -7.57 -0.10 -10.98
CA VAL A 67 -6.84 0.98 -11.64
C VAL A 67 -5.67 0.39 -12.41
N THR A 68 -5.59 0.73 -13.70
CA THR A 68 -4.53 0.32 -14.61
C THR A 68 -3.38 1.35 -14.62
N PRO A 69 -2.12 0.92 -14.75
CA PRO A 69 -0.98 1.83 -14.81
C PRO A 69 -1.06 2.81 -15.99
N SER A 70 -0.65 4.05 -15.75
CA SER A 70 -0.42 5.03 -16.81
C SER A 70 1.01 4.87 -17.34
N SER A 71 1.17 4.70 -18.66
CA SER A 71 2.50 4.54 -19.27
C SER A 71 3.43 5.73 -18.97
N GLN A 72 2.88 6.95 -18.93
CA GLN A 72 3.66 8.14 -18.59
C GLN A 72 4.12 8.14 -17.14
N GLU A 73 3.25 7.72 -16.22
CA GLU A 73 3.57 7.66 -14.80
C GLU A 73 4.58 6.55 -14.49
N VAL A 74 4.50 5.40 -15.18
CA VAL A 74 5.51 4.32 -15.11
C VAL A 74 6.89 4.86 -15.50
N VAL A 75 6.98 5.58 -16.61
CA VAL A 75 8.23 6.21 -17.07
C VAL A 75 8.74 7.22 -16.03
N ASN A 76 7.86 8.08 -15.52
CA ASN A 76 8.21 9.07 -14.52
C ASN A 76 8.73 8.43 -13.22
N PHE A 77 8.06 7.38 -12.74
CA PHE A 77 8.44 6.67 -11.53
C PHE A 77 9.78 5.96 -11.70
N ASN A 78 10.01 5.31 -12.84
CA ASN A 78 11.30 4.70 -13.16
C ASN A 78 12.44 5.73 -13.17
N ASN A 79 12.21 6.90 -13.78
CA ASN A 79 13.17 8.00 -13.78
C ASN A 79 13.44 8.53 -12.36
N TYR A 80 12.40 8.65 -11.53
CA TYR A 80 12.54 9.03 -10.13
C TYR A 80 13.38 8.02 -9.34
N VAL A 81 13.05 6.72 -9.43
CA VAL A 81 13.81 5.65 -8.76
C VAL A 81 15.26 5.63 -9.21
N ALA A 82 15.54 5.83 -10.50
CA ALA A 82 16.91 5.91 -11.00
C ALA A 82 17.68 7.08 -10.38
N LYS A 83 17.08 8.28 -10.31
CA LYS A 83 17.68 9.45 -9.68
C LYS A 83 17.92 9.24 -8.19
N VAL A 84 16.94 8.68 -7.46
CA VAL A 84 17.08 8.39 -6.03
C VAL A 84 18.23 7.40 -5.79
N LYS A 85 18.31 6.32 -6.58
CA LYS A 85 19.41 5.35 -6.47
C LYS A 85 20.79 5.98 -6.70
N GLN A 86 20.90 6.92 -7.64
CA GLN A 86 22.13 7.66 -7.89
C GLN A 86 22.48 8.64 -6.75
N ALA A 87 21.47 9.17 -6.05
CA ALA A 87 21.67 10.09 -4.93
C ALA A 87 21.97 9.38 -3.59
N LEU A 88 21.63 8.09 -3.44
CA LEU A 88 21.87 7.34 -2.19
C LEU A 88 23.32 7.41 -1.66
N PRO A 89 24.37 7.27 -2.50
CA PRO A 89 25.74 7.43 -2.02
C PRO A 89 26.05 8.84 -1.51
N ILE A 90 25.42 9.87 -2.08
CA ILE A 90 25.58 11.27 -1.67
C ILE A 90 24.94 11.47 -0.30
N GLU A 91 23.69 11.02 -0.13
CA GLU A 91 22.98 11.02 1.16
C GLU A 91 23.81 10.33 2.25
N GLN A 92 24.32 9.13 1.98
CA GLN A 92 25.15 8.36 2.92
C GLN A 92 26.47 9.06 3.27
N ALA A 93 27.08 9.74 2.30
CA ALA A 93 28.32 10.49 2.53
C ALA A 93 28.07 11.73 3.40
N ILE A 94 26.95 12.43 3.18
CA ILE A 94 26.56 13.60 3.98
C ILE A 94 26.24 13.18 5.42
N ASP A 95 25.46 12.12 5.62
CA ASP A 95 25.11 11.59 6.94
C ASP A 95 26.37 11.23 7.76
N LYS A 96 27.35 10.59 7.12
CA LYS A 96 28.65 10.29 7.73
C LYS A 96 29.47 11.55 8.05
N TYR A 97 29.41 12.59 7.21
CA TYR A 97 30.17 13.83 7.39
C TYR A 97 29.57 14.73 8.47
N LEU A 98 28.25 14.74 8.63
CA LEU A 98 27.53 15.49 9.66
C LEU A 98 27.58 14.80 11.04
N GLY A 99 28.24 13.65 11.15
CA GLY A 99 28.60 13.06 12.43
C GLY A 99 27.41 12.50 13.21
N GLY A 100 26.52 11.74 12.57
CA GLY A 100 25.70 10.67 13.16
C GLY A 100 24.87 10.89 14.45
N GLU A 101 24.85 12.08 15.06
CA GLU A 101 24.09 12.35 16.29
C GLU A 101 22.75 13.06 16.05
N ALA A 102 22.54 13.60 14.84
CA ALA A 102 21.24 14.15 14.45
C ALA A 102 20.73 13.40 13.22
N ASP A 103 19.72 12.54 13.43
CA ASP A 103 18.96 11.92 12.35
C ASP A 103 18.46 13.03 11.43
N VAL A 104 18.93 13.06 10.18
CA VAL A 104 18.59 14.09 9.19
C VAL A 104 17.07 14.20 9.01
N ARG A 105 16.30 13.15 9.35
CA ARG A 105 14.82 13.14 9.38
C ARG A 105 14.19 13.99 10.49
N THR A 106 14.97 14.46 11.45
CA THR A 106 14.52 15.36 12.53
C THR A 106 14.74 16.83 12.21
N ILE A 107 15.46 17.14 11.12
CA ILE A 107 15.63 18.51 10.63
C ILE A 107 14.32 18.90 9.92
N LYS A 108 13.37 19.47 10.67
CA LYS A 108 12.15 20.05 10.09
C LYS A 108 12.50 21.23 9.18
N SER A 109 11.89 21.23 7.98
CA SER A 109 11.80 22.38 7.07
C SER A 109 11.12 23.58 7.72
#